data_AF-A0A523ZVG8-F1
#
_entry.id   AF-A0A523ZVG8-F1
#
_cell.length_a   1.000
_cell.length_b   1.000
_cell.length_c   1.000
_cell.angle_alpha   90.00
_cell.angle_beta   90.00
_cell.angle_gamma   90.00
#
_symmetry.space_group_name_H-M   'P 1'
#
loop_
_entity.id
_entity.type
_entity.pdbx_description
1 polymer ?
#
loop_
_entity_poly.entity_id
_entity_poly.type
_entity_poly.pdbx_seq_one_letter_code
_entity_poly.pdbx_strand_id
1 'polypeptide(L)'
;MKKKVSAIIFLIFLISGFSYLNAAEIKGQVNETTKGEPYTHGSVLLEPLGMEYRFESKIDKQGNYTFQNIELGKYILWVDIYSATPAGGERREIEITEEDETLELILFITPSLLDKVLVFTKETSDFMWFPLMVVLLFLIGVMLTVLTRFIQVRRLILSLKMVLRGAMRKDKSEKEEGDISPYAALMTALAATVGNGNLAGVATAIATGGPGAPVWMWIFGFIGMATKYAEGFLGVRFRIKNKRGEMSGGPMYYARHGIKNVKLAKFMGMFFAICGAFTCLFGTGNMAQSNSMALVFNDQFGVPFWLTGFVVFTMVGAVILGGIKRIGAVSERLVPTMILFYFGGALVIIGANILNLPEAFAVIFKAAFSVKAVGGGMVGASLRMVISVGVRRGLLSNESGLGSAAIAQSASRSSDPSRNGLIAMTGTFIDTLVVNTLTTLTIVITGMYLKTSVFGASEGLTSTKLTAAAFDSVIPFGGYIIALSSFLFGYSTLLGWCYYGEKCLEYIFGVRIIFPYRIAFIVLLFIGANIQGPHLNIVWYIGDIANAFMAFPNIVS
;
A
#
# COMPACT_ATOMS: atom_id res chain seq x y z
N MET A 1 1.11 -31.27 -52.62
CA MET A 1 0.90 -29.87 -53.06
C MET A 1 -0.01 -29.85 -54.28
N LYS A 2 -0.92 -28.87 -54.42
CA LYS A 2 -1.95 -28.71 -55.49
C LYS A 2 -3.36 -29.33 -55.31
N LYS A 3 -3.82 -29.58 -54.07
CA LYS A 3 -5.27 -29.72 -53.76
C LYS A 3 -5.74 -28.98 -52.50
N LYS A 4 -4.91 -28.09 -51.94
CA LYS A 4 -5.22 -27.28 -50.74
C LYS A 4 -5.37 -25.77 -51.00
N VAL A 5 -5.44 -25.33 -52.26
CA VAL A 5 -5.48 -23.88 -52.59
C VAL A 5 -6.86 -23.40 -53.07
N SER A 6 -7.71 -24.25 -53.66
CA SER A 6 -9.07 -23.82 -54.09
C SER A 6 -10.15 -23.88 -53.00
N ALA A 7 -9.97 -24.66 -51.93
CA ALA A 7 -10.90 -24.64 -50.80
C ALA A 7 -10.71 -23.42 -49.88
N ILE A 8 -9.55 -22.75 -49.97
CA ILE A 8 -9.23 -21.53 -49.22
C ILE A 8 -9.80 -20.30 -49.94
N ILE A 9 -9.94 -20.31 -51.27
CA ILE A 9 -10.48 -19.16 -52.02
C ILE A 9 -12.03 -19.13 -52.00
N PHE A 10 -12.70 -20.26 -51.78
CA PHE A 10 -14.17 -20.31 -51.76
C PHE A 10 -14.80 -20.09 -50.37
N LEU A 11 -14.07 -20.30 -49.27
CA LEU A 11 -14.55 -19.92 -47.93
C LEU A 11 -14.20 -18.47 -47.57
N ILE A 12 -13.23 -17.86 -48.26
CA ILE A 12 -12.94 -16.42 -48.20
C ILE A 12 -14.06 -15.59 -48.87
N PHE A 13 -14.94 -16.21 -49.67
CA PHE A 13 -16.17 -15.59 -50.18
C PHE A 13 -17.43 -15.81 -49.32
N LEU A 14 -17.32 -16.53 -48.19
CA LEU A 14 -18.30 -16.50 -47.10
C LEU A 14 -17.88 -15.50 -46.01
N ILE A 15 -17.14 -14.47 -46.41
CA ILE A 15 -17.00 -13.19 -45.74
C ILE A 15 -17.64 -12.14 -46.66
N SER A 16 -18.96 -12.17 -46.77
CA SER A 16 -19.74 -11.03 -47.25
C SER A 16 -21.18 -11.23 -46.81
N GLY A 17 -21.42 -11.07 -45.51
CA GLY A 17 -22.75 -11.31 -44.93
C GLY A 17 -22.83 -11.21 -43.42
N PHE A 18 -21.76 -10.81 -42.72
CA PHE A 18 -21.97 -10.10 -41.46
C PHE A 18 -22.17 -8.66 -41.86
N SER A 19 -23.45 -8.26 -41.93
CA SER A 19 -23.86 -6.88 -41.85
C SER A 19 -22.98 -6.20 -40.80
N TYR A 20 -22.34 -5.10 -41.16
CA TYR A 20 -21.82 -4.16 -40.19
C TYR A 20 -23.04 -3.73 -39.35
N LEU A 21 -23.28 -4.43 -38.24
CA LEU A 21 -24.16 -3.94 -37.19
C LEU A 21 -23.52 -2.63 -36.75
N ASN A 22 -24.24 -1.53 -36.96
CA ASN A 22 -23.75 -0.19 -36.66
C ASN A 22 -23.19 -0.18 -35.23
N ALA A 23 -21.93 0.23 -35.10
CA ALA A 23 -21.33 0.49 -33.81
C ALA A 23 -22.09 1.67 -33.19
N ALA A 24 -22.89 1.42 -32.16
CA ALA A 24 -23.57 2.49 -31.44
C ALA A 24 -22.54 3.25 -30.58
N GLU A 25 -22.64 4.58 -30.59
CA GLU A 25 -21.87 5.46 -29.71
C GLU A 25 -22.76 5.94 -28.56
N ILE A 26 -22.37 5.73 -27.30
CA ILE A 26 -23.09 6.32 -26.16
C ILE A 26 -22.33 7.58 -25.76
N LYS A 27 -23.01 8.72 -25.83
CA LYS A 27 -22.53 10.00 -25.30
C LYS A 27 -23.41 10.41 -24.15
N GLY A 28 -22.85 11.12 -23.20
CA GLY A 28 -23.70 11.67 -22.16
C GLY A 28 -23.00 12.63 -21.24
N GLN A 29 -23.78 13.20 -20.33
CA GLN A 29 -23.32 14.15 -19.34
C GLN A 29 -23.76 13.72 -17.94
N VAL A 30 -22.89 13.93 -16.95
CA VAL A 30 -23.18 13.70 -15.53
C VAL A 30 -23.34 15.04 -14.84
N ASN A 31 -24.49 15.27 -14.20
CA ASN A 31 -24.82 16.53 -13.52
C ASN A 31 -25.17 16.29 -12.04
N GLU A 32 -24.88 17.25 -11.16
CA GLU A 32 -25.33 17.21 -9.76
C GLU A 32 -26.85 17.48 -9.69
N THR A 33 -27.64 16.54 -9.14
CA THR A 33 -29.11 16.65 -9.03
C THR A 33 -29.56 17.94 -8.33
N THR A 34 -28.81 18.40 -7.34
CA THR A 34 -29.18 19.56 -6.50
C THR A 34 -28.89 20.91 -7.15
N LYS A 35 -28.05 20.97 -8.17
CA LYS A 35 -27.57 22.24 -8.73
C LYS A 35 -27.60 22.31 -10.27
N GLY A 36 -27.73 21.17 -10.95
CA GLY A 36 -27.60 21.11 -12.40
C GLY A 36 -26.17 21.43 -12.91
N GLU A 37 -25.19 21.53 -12.01
CA GLU A 37 -23.80 21.77 -12.37
C GLU A 37 -23.16 20.46 -12.87
N PRO A 38 -22.27 20.51 -13.87
CA PRO A 38 -21.59 19.32 -14.36
C PRO A 38 -20.75 18.69 -13.25
N TYR A 39 -20.97 17.41 -13.01
CA TYR A 39 -20.11 16.63 -12.15
C TYR A 39 -18.93 16.14 -12.98
N THR A 40 -17.72 16.44 -12.55
CA THR A 40 -16.50 16.27 -13.36
C THR A 40 -15.56 15.17 -12.84
N HIS A 41 -16.02 14.37 -11.87
CA HIS A 41 -15.19 13.40 -11.16
C HIS A 41 -15.78 11.99 -11.29
N GLY A 42 -14.92 10.98 -11.26
CA GLY A 42 -15.34 9.58 -11.38
C GLY A 42 -15.38 9.06 -12.82
N SER A 43 -16.01 7.90 -13.00
CA SER A 43 -16.20 7.27 -14.30
C SER A 43 -17.63 6.77 -14.44
N VAL A 44 -18.08 6.67 -15.67
CA VAL A 44 -19.32 5.97 -16.03
C VAL A 44 -18.93 4.56 -16.39
N LEU A 45 -19.68 3.60 -15.85
CA LEU A 45 -19.52 2.17 -16.09
C LEU A 45 -20.71 1.68 -16.90
N LEU A 46 -20.42 0.81 -17.86
CA LEU A 46 -21.39 0.18 -18.74
C LEU A 46 -21.18 -1.34 -18.69
N GLU A 47 -22.16 -2.07 -18.17
CA GLU A 47 -22.12 -3.52 -18.00
C GLU A 47 -23.17 -4.19 -18.90
N PRO A 48 -22.80 -5.11 -19.82
CA PRO A 48 -23.76 -5.88 -20.60
C PRO A 48 -24.50 -6.86 -19.68
N LEU A 49 -25.83 -6.96 -19.84
CA LEU A 49 -26.65 -7.85 -19.04
C LEU A 49 -26.24 -9.32 -19.27
N GLY A 50 -25.85 -10.02 -18.21
CA GLY A 50 -25.49 -11.44 -18.26
C GLY A 50 -24.02 -11.73 -18.64
N MET A 51 -23.16 -10.71 -18.73
CA MET A 51 -21.74 -10.85 -19.01
C MET A 51 -20.90 -10.34 -17.83
N GLU A 52 -19.79 -11.02 -17.51
CA GLU A 52 -18.90 -10.67 -16.38
C GLU A 52 -17.80 -9.65 -16.74
N TYR A 53 -18.08 -8.68 -17.62
CA TYR A 53 -17.14 -7.61 -17.95
C TYR A 53 -17.85 -6.27 -18.08
N ARG A 54 -17.09 -5.18 -17.91
CA ARG A 54 -17.63 -3.81 -17.97
C ARG A 54 -16.73 -2.89 -18.79
N PHE A 55 -17.33 -1.93 -19.48
CA PHE A 55 -16.64 -0.81 -20.09
C PHE A 55 -16.60 0.37 -19.11
N GLU A 56 -15.52 1.15 -19.15
CA GLU A 56 -15.35 2.35 -18.32
C GLU A 56 -15.03 3.56 -19.21
N SER A 57 -15.76 4.65 -18.99
CA SER A 57 -15.49 5.95 -19.60
C SER A 57 -15.28 7.00 -18.52
N LYS A 58 -14.19 7.76 -18.59
CA LYS A 58 -13.91 8.82 -17.61
C LYS A 58 -14.76 10.04 -17.91
N ILE A 59 -15.24 10.66 -16.85
CA ILE A 59 -15.96 11.93 -16.94
C ILE A 59 -14.94 13.05 -17.20
N ASP A 60 -15.20 13.87 -18.22
CA ASP A 60 -14.34 15.00 -18.58
C ASP A 60 -14.61 16.25 -17.72
N LYS A 61 -13.89 17.34 -17.99
CA LYS A 61 -14.02 18.61 -17.25
C LYS A 61 -15.34 19.34 -17.49
N GLN A 62 -16.09 18.91 -18.49
CA GLN A 62 -17.40 19.43 -18.86
C GLN A 62 -18.52 18.49 -18.39
N GLY A 63 -18.17 17.40 -17.71
CA GLY A 63 -19.09 16.38 -17.21
C GLY A 63 -19.48 15.34 -18.25
N ASN A 64 -18.84 15.32 -19.43
CA ASN A 64 -19.19 14.41 -20.51
C ASN A 64 -18.48 13.06 -20.37
N TYR A 65 -19.10 12.01 -20.91
CA TYR A 65 -18.52 10.70 -21.10
C TYR A 65 -18.88 10.13 -22.49
N THR A 66 -18.04 9.23 -22.99
CA THR A 66 -18.25 8.60 -24.30
C THR A 66 -17.85 7.12 -24.27
N PHE A 67 -18.70 6.26 -24.82
CA PHE A 67 -18.39 4.87 -25.16
C PHE A 67 -18.52 4.68 -26.67
N GLN A 68 -17.55 4.00 -27.27
CA GLN A 68 -17.49 3.75 -28.71
C GLN A 68 -17.46 2.27 -29.01
N ASN A 69 -18.01 1.86 -30.15
CA ASN A 69 -18.04 0.47 -30.61
C ASN A 69 -18.73 -0.48 -29.63
N ILE A 70 -19.88 -0.06 -29.11
CA ILE A 70 -20.69 -0.91 -28.23
C ILE A 70 -21.60 -1.81 -29.09
N GLU A 71 -21.69 -3.08 -28.69
CA GLU A 71 -22.53 -4.08 -29.34
C GLU A 71 -24.02 -3.85 -29.01
N LEU A 72 -24.91 -4.42 -29.81
CA LEU A 72 -26.34 -4.36 -29.52
C LEU A 72 -26.70 -5.24 -28.33
N GLY A 73 -27.61 -4.77 -27.49
CA GLY A 73 -28.08 -5.52 -26.33
C GLY A 73 -28.50 -4.64 -25.16
N LYS A 74 -28.77 -5.29 -24.03
CA LYS A 74 -29.15 -4.63 -22.78
C LYS A 74 -27.92 -4.39 -21.93
N TYR A 75 -27.85 -3.20 -21.36
CA TYR A 75 -26.76 -2.77 -20.50
C TYR A 75 -27.29 -2.12 -19.24
N ILE A 76 -26.49 -2.17 -18.18
CA ILE A 76 -26.67 -1.36 -16.99
C ILE A 76 -25.61 -0.27 -17.02
N LEU A 77 -26.06 0.97 -17.01
CA LEU A 77 -25.23 2.17 -16.96
C LEU A 77 -25.27 2.76 -15.54
N TRP A 78 -24.11 3.08 -14.98
CA TRP A 78 -24.06 3.78 -13.69
C TRP A 78 -22.78 4.60 -13.51
N VAL A 79 -22.79 5.50 -12.54
CA VAL A 79 -21.63 6.32 -12.18
C VAL A 79 -20.86 5.67 -11.03
N ASP A 80 -19.56 5.42 -11.22
CA ASP A 80 -18.61 5.10 -10.15
C ASP A 80 -17.81 6.35 -9.78
N ILE A 81 -18.17 6.92 -8.62
CA ILE A 81 -17.49 8.09 -8.06
C ILE A 81 -16.11 7.70 -7.46
N TYR A 82 -15.88 6.41 -7.17
CA TYR A 82 -14.80 5.93 -6.30
C TYR A 82 -13.74 5.09 -6.99
N SER A 83 -13.91 4.72 -8.25
CA SER A 83 -12.96 3.88 -9.02
C SER A 83 -12.58 2.59 -8.26
N ALA A 84 -13.50 2.02 -7.48
CA ALA A 84 -13.20 0.87 -6.62
C ALA A 84 -14.39 0.02 -6.14
N THR A 85 -15.67 0.41 -6.23
CA THR A 85 -16.83 -0.47 -5.90
C THR A 85 -18.20 0.20 -6.19
N PRO A 86 -19.28 -0.57 -6.43
CA PRO A 86 -20.42 -0.16 -7.26
C PRO A 86 -21.65 0.37 -6.49
N ALA A 87 -21.48 1.15 -5.43
CA ALA A 87 -22.53 1.32 -4.41
C ALA A 87 -23.15 2.73 -4.26
N GLY A 88 -22.89 3.70 -5.14
CA GLY A 88 -23.38 5.08 -4.94
C GLY A 88 -24.07 5.76 -6.12
N GLY A 89 -24.03 5.18 -7.32
CA GLY A 89 -24.58 5.82 -8.54
C GLY A 89 -25.98 5.33 -8.89
N GLU A 90 -26.75 6.20 -9.53
CA GLU A 90 -27.99 5.83 -10.23
C GLU A 90 -27.66 4.73 -11.25
N ARG A 91 -28.31 3.56 -11.12
CA ARG A 91 -28.22 2.47 -12.10
C ARG A 91 -29.38 2.59 -13.05
N ARG A 92 -29.07 2.69 -14.34
CA ARG A 92 -30.05 2.82 -15.40
C ARG A 92 -29.87 1.68 -16.38
N GLU A 93 -30.91 0.86 -16.53
CA GLU A 93 -30.96 -0.10 -17.62
C GLU A 93 -31.18 0.65 -18.94
N ILE A 94 -30.35 0.37 -19.93
CA ILE A 94 -30.45 0.89 -21.29
C ILE A 94 -30.44 -0.28 -22.27
N GLU A 95 -31.17 -0.14 -23.37
CA GLU A 95 -31.22 -1.12 -24.44
C GLU A 95 -30.73 -0.43 -25.72
N ILE A 96 -29.73 -1.02 -26.37
CA ILE A 96 -29.13 -0.51 -27.60
C ILE A 96 -29.68 -1.34 -28.75
N THR A 97 -30.39 -0.69 -29.67
CA THR A 97 -31.08 -1.33 -30.80
C THR A 97 -30.44 -0.98 -32.14
N GLU A 98 -30.80 -1.70 -33.22
CA GLU A 98 -30.27 -1.45 -34.57
C GLU A 98 -30.56 -0.03 -35.10
N GLU A 99 -31.54 0.68 -34.53
CA GLU A 99 -31.90 2.05 -34.93
C GLU A 99 -31.01 3.13 -34.29
N ASP A 100 -30.22 2.79 -33.26
CA ASP A 100 -29.45 3.76 -32.47
C ASP A 100 -28.02 3.96 -33.05
N GLU A 101 -27.80 4.98 -33.88
CA GLU A 101 -26.44 5.39 -34.27
C GLU A 101 -25.68 6.12 -33.13
N THR A 102 -26.39 6.89 -32.30
CA THR A 102 -25.83 7.54 -31.10
C THR A 102 -26.90 7.70 -30.02
N LEU A 103 -26.60 7.28 -28.80
CA LEU A 103 -27.46 7.44 -27.62
C LEU A 103 -26.93 8.57 -26.74
N GLU A 104 -27.70 9.66 -26.60
CA GLU A 104 -27.40 10.76 -25.68
C GLU A 104 -28.12 10.59 -24.33
N LEU A 105 -27.35 10.50 -23.25
CA LEU A 105 -27.88 10.24 -21.91
C LEU A 105 -27.41 11.31 -20.92
N ILE A 106 -28.28 11.69 -19.99
CA ILE A 106 -27.93 12.56 -18.86
C ILE A 106 -28.15 11.76 -17.57
N LEU A 107 -27.12 11.71 -16.74
CA LEU A 107 -27.15 11.06 -15.43
C LEU A 107 -27.12 12.13 -14.35
N PHE A 108 -27.99 12.00 -13.35
CA PHE A 108 -28.01 12.91 -12.21
C PHE A 108 -27.47 12.20 -10.97
N ILE A 109 -26.52 12.82 -10.28
CA ILE A 109 -25.99 12.28 -9.04
C ILE A 109 -26.14 13.26 -7.88
N THR A 110 -26.33 12.73 -6.67
CA THR A 110 -26.39 13.54 -5.44
C THR A 110 -25.25 13.12 -4.50
N PRO A 111 -24.01 13.62 -4.70
CA PRO A 111 -22.88 13.24 -3.85
C PRO A 111 -23.05 13.79 -2.44
N SER A 112 -22.90 12.92 -1.44
CA SER A 112 -22.88 13.28 -0.02
C SER A 112 -21.63 14.13 0.32
N LEU A 113 -21.63 14.77 1.49
CA LEU A 113 -20.43 15.48 1.98
C LEU A 113 -19.23 14.52 2.10
N LEU A 114 -19.45 13.29 2.55
CA LEU A 114 -18.41 12.28 2.67
C LEU A 114 -17.86 11.86 1.29
N ASP A 115 -18.71 11.85 0.26
CA ASP A 115 -18.31 11.53 -1.12
C ASP A 115 -17.40 12.64 -1.66
N LYS A 116 -17.77 13.91 -1.41
CA LYS A 116 -16.96 15.08 -1.78
C LYS A 116 -15.60 15.08 -1.05
N VAL A 117 -15.57 14.74 0.24
CA VAL A 117 -14.32 14.60 1.02
C VAL A 117 -13.46 13.45 0.50
N LEU A 118 -14.07 12.32 0.15
CA LEU A 118 -13.37 11.17 -0.41
C LEU A 118 -12.71 11.50 -1.75
N VAL A 119 -13.44 12.15 -2.66
CA VAL A 119 -12.88 12.61 -3.94
C VAL A 119 -11.73 13.59 -3.71
N PHE A 120 -11.94 14.62 -2.89
CA PHE A 120 -10.91 15.62 -2.58
C PHE A 120 -9.64 14.99 -1.99
N THR A 121 -9.77 14.08 -1.03
CA THR A 121 -8.63 13.42 -0.39
C THR A 121 -7.91 12.48 -1.37
N LYS A 122 -8.65 11.77 -2.22
CA LYS A 122 -8.06 10.94 -3.28
C LYS A 122 -7.22 11.77 -4.25
N GLU A 123 -7.78 12.84 -4.80
CA GLU A 123 -7.09 13.70 -5.76
C GLU A 123 -5.88 14.38 -5.15
N THR A 124 -6.01 14.86 -3.92
CA THR A 124 -4.88 15.44 -3.18
C THR A 124 -3.80 14.39 -2.96
N SER A 125 -4.17 13.16 -2.58
CA SER A 125 -3.22 12.06 -2.45
C SER A 125 -2.52 11.76 -3.76
N ASP A 126 -3.25 11.65 -4.87
CA ASP A 126 -2.69 11.36 -6.19
C ASP A 126 -1.77 12.50 -6.68
N PHE A 127 -2.11 13.75 -6.36
CA PHE A 127 -1.27 14.92 -6.62
C PHE A 127 0.00 14.93 -5.76
N MET A 128 -0.09 14.59 -4.48
CA MET A 128 1.07 14.54 -3.59
C MET A 128 2.05 13.43 -3.99
N TRP A 129 1.51 12.29 -4.43
CA TRP A 129 2.27 11.17 -4.98
C TRP A 129 2.48 11.26 -6.50
N PHE A 130 2.30 12.45 -7.07
CA PHE A 130 2.65 12.75 -8.45
C PHE A 130 4.11 12.36 -8.70
N PRO A 131 4.49 12.00 -9.96
CA PRO A 131 5.82 11.48 -10.27
C PRO A 131 7.00 12.28 -9.70
N LEU A 132 6.82 13.57 -9.40
CA LEU A 132 7.85 14.40 -8.78
C LEU A 132 8.33 13.86 -7.41
N MET A 133 7.42 13.53 -6.48
CA MET A 133 7.81 13.03 -5.14
C MET A 133 8.53 11.68 -5.25
N VAL A 134 7.98 10.82 -6.11
CA VAL A 134 8.56 9.51 -6.46
C VAL A 134 9.98 9.65 -7.03
N VAL A 135 10.17 10.55 -7.99
CA VAL A 135 11.47 10.84 -8.60
C VAL A 135 12.43 11.42 -7.58
N LEU A 136 11.97 12.31 -6.71
CA LEU A 136 12.81 12.90 -5.66
C LEU A 136 13.34 11.82 -4.71
N LEU A 137 12.47 10.97 -4.17
CA LEU A 137 12.83 9.86 -3.29
C LEU A 137 13.79 8.87 -3.97
N PHE A 138 13.55 8.57 -5.25
CA PHE A 138 14.45 7.74 -6.05
C PHE A 138 15.84 8.35 -6.17
N LEU A 139 15.92 9.61 -6.61
CA LEU A 139 17.18 10.31 -6.85
C LEU A 139 18.00 10.43 -5.57
N ILE A 140 17.35 10.67 -4.43
CA ILE A 140 18.02 10.71 -3.13
C ILE A 140 18.55 9.34 -2.74
N GLY A 141 17.76 8.29 -2.90
CA GLY A 141 18.23 6.94 -2.62
C GLY A 141 19.39 6.53 -3.52
N VAL A 142 19.38 6.91 -4.81
CA VAL A 142 20.50 6.71 -5.74
C VAL A 142 21.72 7.52 -5.30
N MET A 143 21.54 8.79 -4.97
CA MET A 143 22.60 9.66 -4.46
C MET A 143 23.23 9.06 -3.19
N LEU A 144 22.43 8.66 -2.20
CA LEU A 144 22.90 8.03 -0.97
C LEU A 144 23.56 6.68 -1.24
N THR A 145 23.06 5.90 -2.20
CA THR A 145 23.70 4.67 -2.65
C THR A 145 25.11 4.95 -3.14
N VAL A 146 25.29 5.94 -4.02
CA VAL A 146 26.62 6.30 -4.55
C VAL A 146 27.52 6.88 -3.45
N LEU A 147 27.04 7.82 -2.64
CA LEU A 147 27.80 8.47 -1.57
C LEU A 147 28.26 7.48 -0.49
N THR A 148 27.41 6.51 -0.15
CA THR A 148 27.75 5.42 0.77
C THR A 148 28.50 4.26 0.09
N ARG A 149 28.86 4.41 -1.19
CA ARG A 149 29.58 3.45 -2.03
C ARG A 149 28.87 2.09 -2.10
N PHE A 150 27.58 2.05 -2.41
CA PHE A 150 26.76 0.84 -2.47
C PHE A 150 26.75 0.04 -1.16
N ILE A 151 26.46 0.72 -0.04
CA ILE A 151 26.49 0.10 1.30
C ILE A 151 25.56 -1.10 1.42
N GLN A 152 24.41 -1.06 0.75
CA GLN A 152 23.43 -2.13 0.71
C GLN A 152 23.94 -3.40 0.03
N VAL A 153 25.00 -3.32 -0.79
CA VAL A 153 25.67 -4.50 -1.35
C VAL A 153 26.85 -4.89 -0.47
N ARG A 154 27.75 -3.94 -0.19
CA ARG A 154 29.02 -4.22 0.51
C ARG A 154 28.84 -4.70 1.95
N ARG A 155 27.77 -4.28 2.64
CA ARG A 155 27.58 -4.51 4.08
C ARG A 155 26.33 -5.31 4.42
N LEU A 156 25.54 -5.78 3.46
CA LEU A 156 24.33 -6.55 3.74
C LEU A 156 24.62 -7.81 4.56
N ILE A 157 25.59 -8.61 4.16
CA ILE A 157 25.95 -9.85 4.88
C ILE A 157 26.37 -9.56 6.32
N LEU A 158 27.17 -8.50 6.53
CA LEU A 158 27.57 -8.07 7.87
C LEU A 158 26.34 -7.66 8.70
N SER A 159 25.43 -6.91 8.10
CA SER A 159 24.23 -6.38 8.76
C SER A 159 23.29 -7.51 9.16
N LEU A 160 23.05 -8.48 8.27
CA LEU A 160 22.27 -9.68 8.59
C LEU A 160 22.92 -10.51 9.70
N LYS A 161 24.25 -10.65 9.71
CA LYS A 161 24.97 -11.30 10.82
C LYS A 161 24.77 -10.57 12.15
N MET A 162 24.71 -9.24 12.14
CA MET A 162 24.45 -8.43 13.35
C MET A 162 23.02 -8.66 13.85
N VAL A 163 22.03 -8.64 12.97
CA VAL A 163 20.62 -8.94 13.30
C VAL A 163 20.48 -10.34 13.89
N LEU A 164 21.12 -11.36 13.28
CA LEU A 164 21.11 -12.73 13.78
C LEU A 164 21.77 -12.86 15.16
N ARG A 165 22.89 -12.16 15.41
CA ARG A 165 23.51 -12.12 16.74
C ARG A 165 22.59 -11.49 17.79
N GLY A 166 21.89 -10.43 17.42
CA GLY A 166 20.85 -9.79 18.24
C GLY A 166 19.70 -10.75 18.55
N ALA A 167 19.17 -11.45 17.54
CA ALA A 167 18.13 -12.46 17.70
C ALA A 167 18.54 -13.59 18.67
N MET A 168 19.82 -13.99 18.62
CA MET A 168 20.40 -14.99 19.54
C MET A 168 20.76 -14.44 20.93
N ARG A 169 20.49 -13.15 21.22
CA ARG A 169 20.88 -12.46 22.47
C ARG A 169 22.38 -12.54 22.77
N LYS A 170 23.19 -12.54 21.72
CA LYS A 170 24.66 -12.57 21.79
C LYS A 170 25.29 -11.21 21.51
N ASP A 171 24.48 -10.16 21.52
CA ASP A 171 24.93 -8.81 21.23
C ASP A 171 25.50 -8.12 22.48
N LYS A 172 26.77 -7.69 22.40
CA LYS A 172 27.46 -7.03 23.52
C LYS A 172 27.07 -5.55 23.69
N SER A 173 26.46 -4.90 22.69
CA SER A 173 26.07 -3.49 22.80
C SER A 173 24.85 -3.25 23.69
N GLU A 174 24.18 -4.28 24.19
CA GLU A 174 23.03 -4.12 25.12
C GLU A 174 23.35 -3.34 26.41
N LYS A 175 24.64 -3.16 26.71
CA LYS A 175 25.16 -2.39 27.86
C LYS A 175 25.37 -0.90 27.57
N GLU A 176 25.18 -0.45 26.34
CA GLU A 176 25.36 0.95 25.94
C GLU A 176 24.10 1.79 26.22
N GLU A 177 24.22 3.12 26.14
CA GLU A 177 23.08 4.02 26.37
C GLU A 177 21.95 3.85 25.34
N GLY A 178 20.72 3.74 25.83
CA GLY A 178 19.48 3.60 25.05
C GLY A 178 18.39 2.87 25.82
N ASP A 179 17.20 2.77 25.24
CA ASP A 179 16.03 2.20 25.91
C ASP A 179 15.88 0.70 25.67
N ILE A 180 16.11 0.26 24.42
CA ILE A 180 15.87 -1.10 23.93
C ILE A 180 17.08 -1.62 23.14
N SER A 181 17.21 -2.94 22.97
CA SER A 181 18.32 -3.53 22.21
C SER A 181 18.28 -3.07 20.72
N PRO A 182 19.40 -3.09 19.98
CA PRO A 182 19.38 -2.82 18.53
C PRO A 182 18.45 -3.78 17.76
N TYR A 183 18.33 -5.02 18.23
CA TYR A 183 17.40 -5.99 17.67
C TYR A 183 15.94 -5.61 17.95
N ALA A 184 15.59 -5.23 19.18
CA ALA A 184 14.27 -4.68 19.51
C ALA A 184 13.94 -3.44 18.69
N ALA A 185 14.91 -2.54 18.48
CA ALA A 185 14.70 -1.34 17.68
C ALA A 185 14.37 -1.70 16.23
N LEU A 186 15.11 -2.65 15.64
CA LEU A 186 14.79 -3.19 14.32
C LEU A 186 13.43 -3.88 14.29
N MET A 187 13.12 -4.75 15.25
CA MET A 187 11.83 -5.44 15.29
C MET A 187 10.67 -4.47 15.52
N THR A 188 10.87 -3.40 16.28
CA THR A 188 9.86 -2.33 16.43
C THR A 188 9.68 -1.55 15.13
N ALA A 189 10.76 -1.34 14.37
CA ALA A 189 10.66 -0.73 13.04
C ALA A 189 9.97 -1.65 12.03
N LEU A 190 10.36 -2.93 11.99
CA LEU A 190 9.72 -3.95 11.15
C LEU A 190 8.27 -4.20 11.56
N ALA A 191 7.91 -4.04 12.83
CA ALA A 191 6.52 -4.12 13.26
C ALA A 191 5.67 -3.06 12.53
N ALA A 192 6.20 -1.83 12.38
CA ALA A 192 5.56 -0.72 11.69
C ALA A 192 5.54 -0.88 10.16
N THR A 193 6.61 -1.41 9.55
CA THR A 193 6.71 -1.54 8.09
C THR A 193 6.11 -2.83 7.56
N VAL A 194 6.40 -3.97 8.21
CA VAL A 194 5.86 -5.29 7.85
C VAL A 194 4.46 -5.42 8.43
N GLY A 195 3.50 -4.91 7.67
CA GLY A 195 2.10 -4.79 8.05
C GLY A 195 1.16 -5.33 6.97
N ASN A 196 -0.12 -5.02 7.10
CA ASN A 196 -1.09 -5.36 6.05
C ASN A 196 -0.69 -4.79 4.68
N GLY A 197 0.13 -3.74 4.61
CA GLY A 197 0.71 -3.22 3.36
C GLY A 197 1.52 -4.25 2.55
N ASN A 198 2.19 -5.23 3.18
CA ASN A 198 2.96 -6.26 2.47
C ASN A 198 2.10 -7.39 1.90
N LEU A 199 0.90 -7.56 2.45
CA LEU A 199 -0.10 -8.52 2.00
C LEU A 199 -1.02 -7.83 0.99
N ALA A 200 -1.80 -6.88 1.50
CA ALA A 200 -2.79 -6.10 0.75
C ALA A 200 -2.17 -5.12 -0.23
N GLY A 201 -1.10 -4.41 0.13
CA GLY A 201 -0.51 -3.38 -0.72
C GLY A 201 0.19 -3.96 -1.95
N VAL A 202 0.88 -5.10 -1.80
CA VAL A 202 1.46 -5.86 -2.92
C VAL A 202 0.35 -6.40 -3.82
N ALA A 203 -0.67 -7.04 -3.24
CA ALA A 203 -1.81 -7.55 -3.97
C ALA A 203 -2.56 -6.43 -4.71
N THR A 204 -2.74 -5.27 -4.08
CA THR A 204 -3.32 -4.08 -4.71
C THR A 204 -2.44 -3.56 -5.84
N ALA A 205 -1.11 -3.57 -5.68
CA ALA A 205 -0.19 -3.17 -6.74
C ALA A 205 -0.32 -4.09 -7.96
N ILE A 206 -0.45 -5.39 -7.76
CA ILE A 206 -0.69 -6.37 -8.83
C ILE A 206 -2.08 -6.19 -9.44
N ALA A 207 -3.10 -5.94 -8.62
CA ALA A 207 -4.47 -5.81 -9.07
C ALA A 207 -4.73 -4.55 -9.89
N THR A 208 -4.02 -3.44 -9.61
CA THR A 208 -4.20 -2.16 -10.31
C THR A 208 -3.10 -1.84 -11.31
N GLY A 209 -1.88 -2.35 -11.10
CA GLY A 209 -0.72 -2.13 -11.96
C GLY A 209 -0.30 -3.35 -12.78
N GLY A 210 -0.89 -4.52 -12.54
CA GLY A 210 -0.50 -5.79 -13.18
C GLY A 210 0.69 -6.47 -12.49
N PRO A 211 1.02 -7.72 -12.90
CA PRO A 211 2.04 -8.55 -12.24
C PRO A 211 3.48 -8.01 -12.38
N GLY A 212 3.69 -6.93 -13.15
CA GLY A 212 4.97 -6.24 -13.29
C GLY A 212 5.25 -5.16 -12.26
N ALA A 213 4.22 -4.66 -11.54
CA ALA A 213 4.39 -3.62 -10.53
C ALA A 213 5.41 -3.99 -9.42
N PRO A 214 5.49 -5.24 -8.93
CA PRO A 214 6.46 -5.64 -7.92
C PRO A 214 7.93 -5.45 -8.30
N VAL A 215 8.30 -5.49 -9.59
CA VAL A 215 9.69 -5.22 -10.02
C VAL A 215 10.12 -3.82 -9.63
N TRP A 216 9.23 -2.84 -9.79
CA TRP A 216 9.48 -1.46 -9.40
C TRP A 216 9.49 -1.29 -7.88
N MET A 217 8.70 -2.07 -7.14
CA MET A 217 8.82 -2.16 -5.68
C MET A 217 10.22 -2.67 -5.28
N TRP A 218 10.75 -3.70 -5.94
CA TRP A 218 12.08 -4.26 -5.63
C TRP A 218 13.21 -3.27 -5.92
N ILE A 219 13.16 -2.58 -7.07
CA ILE A 219 14.16 -1.56 -7.42
C ILE A 219 14.20 -0.45 -6.37
N PHE A 220 13.02 0.07 -5.98
CA PHE A 220 12.93 1.11 -4.96
C PHE A 220 13.29 0.61 -3.56
N GLY A 221 12.95 -0.63 -3.22
CA GLY A 221 13.39 -1.25 -1.97
C GLY A 221 14.92 -1.35 -1.90
N PHE A 222 15.56 -1.84 -2.96
CA PHE A 222 17.02 -1.97 -3.02
C PHE A 222 17.74 -0.62 -2.86
N ILE A 223 17.24 0.42 -3.53
CA ILE A 223 17.79 1.77 -3.43
C ILE A 223 17.45 2.39 -2.06
N GLY A 224 16.23 2.15 -1.56
CA GLY A 224 15.74 2.61 -0.27
C GLY A 224 16.53 2.07 0.93
N MET A 225 17.23 0.94 0.80
CA MET A 225 18.16 0.45 1.83
C MET A 225 19.23 1.50 2.20
N ALA A 226 19.77 2.23 1.21
CA ALA A 226 20.74 3.28 1.49
C ALA A 226 20.11 4.47 2.22
N THR A 227 18.88 4.84 1.87
CA THR A 227 18.09 5.87 2.58
C THR A 227 17.81 5.45 4.02
N LYS A 228 17.37 4.21 4.23
CA LYS A 228 17.09 3.65 5.56
C LYS A 228 18.34 3.58 6.43
N TYR A 229 19.50 3.30 5.83
CA TYR A 229 20.79 3.38 6.51
C TYR A 229 21.05 4.80 7.04
N ALA A 230 20.88 5.82 6.18
CA ALA A 230 21.08 7.22 6.57
C ALA A 230 20.10 7.66 7.66
N GLU A 231 18.83 7.29 7.56
CA GLU A 231 17.80 7.55 8.58
C GLU A 231 18.18 6.93 9.94
N GLY A 232 18.57 5.65 9.96
CA GLY A 232 19.01 4.97 11.18
C GLY A 232 20.27 5.60 11.79
N PHE A 233 21.22 6.01 10.93
CA PHE A 233 22.41 6.73 11.34
C PHE A 233 22.07 8.07 11.99
N LEU A 234 21.30 8.92 11.31
CA LEU A 234 20.93 10.25 11.79
C LEU A 234 20.06 10.17 13.06
N GLY A 235 19.16 9.19 13.12
CA GLY A 235 18.30 8.92 14.27
C GLY A 235 19.09 8.71 15.56
N VAL A 236 20.21 8.00 15.51
CA VAL A 236 21.09 7.80 16.68
C VAL A 236 22.07 8.96 16.88
N ARG A 237 22.56 9.56 15.79
CA ARG A 237 23.53 10.66 15.85
C ARG A 237 22.97 11.93 16.50
N PHE A 238 21.67 12.19 16.38
CA PHE A 238 21.01 13.43 16.82
C PHE A 238 19.90 13.21 17.87
N ARG A 239 19.79 12.01 18.44
CA ARG A 239 18.85 11.76 19.55
C ARG A 239 19.23 12.55 20.80
N ILE A 240 18.24 12.82 21.63
CA ILE A 240 18.39 13.44 22.94
C ILE A 240 17.75 12.57 24.03
N LYS A 241 18.13 12.76 25.29
CA LYS A 241 17.38 12.20 26.43
C LYS A 241 16.27 13.16 26.83
N ASN A 242 15.05 12.65 26.97
CA ASN A 242 13.91 13.43 27.42
C ASN A 242 13.89 13.57 28.96
N LYS A 243 12.89 14.29 29.48
CA LYS A 243 12.71 14.52 30.93
C LYS A 243 12.44 13.23 31.73
N ARG A 244 12.07 12.13 31.06
CA ARG A 244 11.85 10.81 31.67
C ARG A 244 13.10 9.91 31.59
N GLY A 245 14.19 10.41 31.02
CA GLY A 245 15.43 9.65 30.82
C GLY A 245 15.40 8.70 29.61
N GLU A 246 14.33 8.73 28.81
CA GLU A 246 14.19 7.93 27.59
C GLU A 246 14.82 8.67 26.39
N MET A 247 15.33 7.92 25.42
CA MET A 247 15.84 8.49 24.17
C MET A 247 14.67 8.98 23.31
N SER A 248 14.89 10.13 22.67
CA SER A 248 13.97 10.73 21.71
C SER A 248 14.76 11.19 20.50
N GLY A 249 14.40 10.68 19.34
CA GLY A 249 15.06 10.95 18.07
C GLY A 249 14.15 10.70 16.89
N GLY A 250 14.71 10.78 15.69
CA GLY A 250 13.97 10.78 14.44
C GLY A 250 14.07 12.12 13.70
N PRO A 251 13.31 12.30 12.62
CA PRO A 251 13.54 13.40 11.69
C PRO A 251 13.30 14.78 12.28
N MET A 252 12.35 14.92 13.19
CA MET A 252 12.15 16.15 13.95
C MET A 252 13.39 16.57 14.75
N TYR A 253 14.19 15.63 15.23
CA TYR A 253 15.39 15.90 16.01
C TYR A 253 16.63 16.13 15.15
N TYR A 254 16.88 15.31 14.12
CA TYR A 254 18.02 15.59 13.24
C TYR A 254 17.79 16.78 12.31
N ALA A 255 16.55 17.11 11.94
CA ALA A 255 16.25 18.40 11.30
C ALA A 255 16.61 19.55 12.24
N ARG A 256 16.19 19.45 13.51
CA ARG A 256 16.38 20.50 14.52
C ARG A 256 17.85 20.75 14.87
N HIS A 257 18.67 19.70 14.90
CA HIS A 257 20.06 19.75 15.37
C HIS A 257 21.10 19.59 14.25
N GLY A 258 20.72 19.09 13.08
CA GLY A 258 21.59 18.86 11.92
C GLY A 258 21.59 20.02 10.92
N ILE A 259 20.45 20.70 10.73
CA ILE A 259 20.36 21.86 9.83
C ILE A 259 20.97 23.10 10.49
N LYS A 260 21.97 23.71 9.84
CA LYS A 260 22.68 24.89 10.34
C LYS A 260 21.78 26.12 10.47
N ASN A 261 20.86 26.33 9.53
CA ASN A 261 19.93 27.45 9.58
C ASN A 261 18.85 27.20 10.63
N VAL A 262 18.91 27.92 11.74
CA VAL A 262 18.04 27.73 12.92
C VAL A 262 16.55 27.89 12.59
N LYS A 263 16.17 28.84 11.72
CA LYS A 263 14.76 29.06 11.36
C LYS A 263 14.23 27.86 10.56
N LEU A 264 15.00 27.43 9.55
CA LEU A 264 14.65 26.27 8.74
C LEU A 264 14.62 24.99 9.59
N ALA A 265 15.61 24.80 10.47
CA ALA A 265 15.69 23.65 11.38
C ALA A 265 14.44 23.53 12.29
N LYS A 266 13.98 24.65 12.87
CA LYS A 266 12.74 24.67 13.67
C LYS A 266 11.53 24.31 12.83
N PHE A 267 11.41 24.91 11.64
CA PHE A 267 10.29 24.70 10.75
C PHE A 267 10.22 23.24 10.27
N MET A 268 11.32 22.69 9.75
CA MET A 268 11.39 21.30 9.29
C MET A 268 11.07 20.31 10.41
N GLY A 269 11.63 20.52 11.61
CA GLY A 269 11.37 19.62 12.73
C GLY A 269 9.91 19.66 13.20
N MET A 270 9.31 20.86 13.26
CA MET A 270 7.90 21.03 13.61
C MET A 270 6.97 20.47 12.51
N PHE A 271 7.28 20.73 11.25
CA PHE A 271 6.51 20.26 10.10
C PHE A 271 6.48 18.73 10.04
N PHE A 272 7.64 18.08 10.21
CA PHE A 272 7.71 16.63 10.33
C PHE A 272 6.85 16.11 11.49
N ALA A 273 7.00 16.70 12.68
CA ALA A 273 6.28 16.24 13.87
C ALA A 273 4.76 16.36 13.72
N ILE A 274 4.25 17.44 13.14
CA ILE A 274 2.81 17.62 12.89
C ILE A 274 2.30 16.58 11.89
N CYS A 275 2.97 16.43 10.75
CA CYS A 275 2.57 15.48 9.71
C CYS A 275 2.64 14.03 10.24
N GLY A 276 3.73 13.69 10.93
CA GLY A 276 3.93 12.39 11.56
C GLY A 276 2.84 12.06 12.59
N ALA A 277 2.51 13.00 13.48
CA ALA A 277 1.43 12.81 14.44
C ALA A 277 0.07 12.60 13.75
N PHE A 278 -0.21 13.37 12.69
CA PHE A 278 -1.45 13.27 11.93
C PHE A 278 -1.58 11.91 11.23
N THR A 279 -0.53 11.43 10.54
CA THR A 279 -0.54 10.10 9.93
C THR A 279 -0.74 8.99 10.97
N CYS A 280 -0.09 9.11 12.13
CA CYS A 280 -0.18 8.09 13.18
C CYS A 280 -1.58 8.03 13.82
N LEU A 281 -2.31 9.15 13.91
CA LEU A 281 -3.66 9.17 14.49
C LEU A 281 -4.75 8.89 13.45
N PHE A 282 -4.69 9.58 12.32
CA PHE A 282 -5.79 9.64 11.36
C PHE A 282 -5.52 8.93 10.03
N GLY A 283 -4.32 8.40 9.86
CA GLY A 283 -3.87 7.79 8.61
C GLY A 283 -3.65 6.28 8.68
N THR A 284 -2.64 5.83 7.95
CA THR A 284 -2.30 4.41 7.73
C THR A 284 -1.80 3.69 8.99
N GLY A 285 -1.38 4.42 10.02
CA GLY A 285 -0.80 3.85 11.24
C GLY A 285 -1.81 3.40 12.30
N ASN A 286 -3.10 3.69 12.13
CA ASN A 286 -4.13 3.44 13.14
C ASN A 286 -5.41 2.85 12.53
N MET A 287 -6.40 3.68 12.21
CA MET A 287 -7.75 3.25 11.81
C MET A 287 -7.72 2.27 10.62
N ALA A 288 -6.90 2.55 9.61
CA ALA A 288 -6.70 1.72 8.43
C ALA A 288 -6.29 0.26 8.76
N GLN A 289 -5.41 0.07 9.76
CA GLN A 289 -4.95 -1.27 10.17
C GLN A 289 -6.04 -2.01 10.93
N SER A 290 -6.70 -1.34 11.87
CA SER A 290 -7.79 -1.92 12.66
C SER A 290 -8.96 -2.35 11.77
N ASN A 291 -9.28 -1.56 10.75
CA ASN A 291 -10.28 -1.92 9.75
C ASN A 291 -9.87 -3.16 8.94
N SER A 292 -8.64 -3.19 8.40
CA SER A 292 -8.20 -4.30 7.55
C SER A 292 -8.29 -5.65 8.28
N MET A 293 -7.93 -5.67 9.57
CA MET A 293 -8.09 -6.85 10.42
C MET A 293 -9.58 -7.21 10.61
N ALA A 294 -10.43 -6.23 10.89
CA ALA A 294 -11.86 -6.44 11.09
C ALA A 294 -12.56 -6.96 9.83
N LEU A 295 -12.19 -6.45 8.64
CA LEU A 295 -12.67 -6.90 7.34
C LEU A 295 -12.38 -8.37 7.08
N VAL A 296 -11.12 -8.78 7.21
CA VAL A 296 -10.74 -10.18 6.92
C VAL A 296 -11.36 -11.14 7.95
N PHE A 297 -11.47 -10.73 9.22
CA PHE A 297 -12.12 -11.56 10.24
C PHE A 297 -13.62 -11.72 10.00
N ASN A 298 -14.28 -10.67 9.55
CA ASN A 298 -15.68 -10.74 9.18
C ASN A 298 -15.90 -11.64 7.95
N ASP A 299 -15.08 -11.47 6.91
CA ASP A 299 -15.16 -12.23 5.67
C ASP A 299 -14.89 -13.73 5.87
N GLN A 300 -13.89 -14.08 6.69
CA GLN A 300 -13.43 -15.46 6.86
C GLN A 300 -14.14 -16.22 8.00
N PHE A 301 -14.52 -15.51 9.07
CA PHE A 301 -15.07 -16.12 10.29
C PHE A 301 -16.46 -15.60 10.68
N GLY A 302 -17.01 -14.63 9.95
CA GLY A 302 -18.29 -13.99 10.30
C GLY A 302 -18.24 -13.15 11.58
N VAL A 303 -17.04 -12.81 12.07
CA VAL A 303 -16.88 -12.05 13.33
C VAL A 303 -17.39 -10.61 13.14
N PRO A 304 -18.28 -10.10 14.01
CA PRO A 304 -18.72 -8.71 13.94
C PRO A 304 -17.57 -7.71 14.14
N PHE A 305 -17.57 -6.62 13.36
CA PHE A 305 -16.51 -5.62 13.38
C PHE A 305 -16.19 -5.03 14.76
N TRP A 306 -17.23 -4.74 15.56
CA TRP A 306 -17.07 -4.17 16.90
C TRP A 306 -16.31 -5.11 17.84
N LEU A 307 -16.49 -6.42 17.69
CA LEU A 307 -15.83 -7.42 18.53
C LEU A 307 -14.33 -7.48 18.20
N THR A 308 -13.98 -7.53 16.91
CA THR A 308 -12.59 -7.42 16.47
C THR A 308 -11.95 -6.12 16.96
N GLY A 309 -12.66 -4.99 16.80
CA GLY A 309 -12.22 -3.69 17.30
C GLY A 309 -11.96 -3.68 18.80
N PHE A 310 -12.84 -4.28 19.60
CA PHE A 310 -12.71 -4.35 21.06
C PHE A 310 -11.52 -5.21 21.50
N VAL A 311 -11.31 -6.35 20.85
CA VAL A 311 -10.15 -7.23 21.11
C VAL A 311 -8.86 -6.50 20.77
N VAL A 312 -8.77 -5.89 19.58
CA VAL A 312 -7.59 -5.11 19.16
C VAL A 312 -7.33 -3.94 20.11
N PHE A 313 -8.36 -3.17 20.46
CA PHE A 313 -8.30 -2.08 21.45
C PHE A 313 -7.65 -2.54 22.75
N THR A 314 -8.13 -3.67 23.29
CA THR A 314 -7.67 -4.21 24.58
C THR A 314 -6.24 -4.71 24.49
N MET A 315 -5.92 -5.50 23.47
CA MET A 315 -4.58 -6.08 23.28
C MET A 315 -3.53 -5.01 23.03
N VAL A 316 -3.81 -4.04 22.14
CA VAL A 316 -2.89 -2.94 21.84
C VAL A 316 -2.70 -2.08 23.09
N GLY A 317 -3.80 -1.69 23.76
CA GLY A 317 -3.77 -0.93 25.01
C GLY A 317 -2.90 -1.58 26.08
N ALA A 318 -3.01 -2.90 26.26
CA ALA A 318 -2.19 -3.64 27.21
C ALA A 318 -0.68 -3.50 26.95
N VAL A 319 -0.26 -3.37 25.70
CA VAL A 319 1.17 -3.24 25.34
C VAL A 319 1.63 -1.78 25.34
N ILE A 320 0.93 -0.90 24.61
CA ILE A 320 1.40 0.48 24.38
C ILE A 320 1.45 1.30 25.67
N LEU A 321 0.56 1.02 26.64
CA LEU A 321 0.56 1.72 27.93
C LEU A 321 1.86 1.46 28.71
N GLY A 322 2.54 0.33 28.47
CA GLY A 322 3.85 0.03 29.04
C GLY A 322 5.04 0.77 28.39
N GLY A 323 4.81 1.50 27.30
CA GLY A 323 5.82 2.28 26.58
C GLY A 323 6.87 1.47 25.83
N ILE A 324 7.93 2.15 25.37
CA ILE A 324 8.87 1.62 24.37
C ILE A 324 9.56 0.31 24.80
N LYS A 325 9.83 0.13 26.10
CA LYS A 325 10.43 -1.12 26.60
C LYS A 325 9.49 -2.31 26.42
N ARG A 326 8.19 -2.14 26.70
CA ARG A 326 7.18 -3.19 26.50
C ARG A 326 6.89 -3.43 25.03
N ILE A 327 6.78 -2.35 24.25
CA ILE A 327 6.64 -2.42 22.78
C ILE A 327 7.81 -3.21 22.18
N GLY A 328 9.06 -2.83 22.50
CA GLY A 328 10.25 -3.52 22.02
C GLY A 328 10.28 -5.00 22.41
N ALA A 329 9.98 -5.33 23.67
CA ALA A 329 9.95 -6.71 24.15
C ALA A 329 8.89 -7.59 23.47
N VAL A 330 7.73 -7.01 23.11
CA VAL A 330 6.69 -7.71 22.34
C VAL A 330 7.14 -7.87 20.90
N SER A 331 7.61 -6.78 20.27
CA SER A 331 8.06 -6.78 18.88
C SER A 331 9.20 -7.78 18.63
N GLU A 332 10.18 -7.91 19.54
CA GLU A 332 11.28 -8.87 19.44
C GLU A 332 10.83 -10.33 19.25
N ARG A 333 9.65 -10.69 19.76
CA ARG A 333 9.10 -12.05 19.64
C ARG A 333 8.05 -12.15 18.56
N LEU A 334 7.16 -11.17 18.50
CA LEU A 334 6.01 -11.16 17.60
C LEU A 334 6.45 -11.09 16.13
N VAL A 335 7.34 -10.16 15.79
CA VAL A 335 7.69 -9.85 14.40
C VAL A 335 8.40 -11.02 13.70
N PRO A 336 9.43 -11.67 14.28
CA PRO A 336 10.01 -12.86 13.66
C PRO A 336 8.99 -13.99 13.52
N THR A 337 8.14 -14.19 14.53
CA THR A 337 7.15 -15.28 14.53
C THR A 337 6.11 -15.08 13.43
N MET A 338 5.56 -13.87 13.28
CA MET A 338 4.55 -13.59 12.25
C MET A 338 5.14 -13.68 10.84
N ILE A 339 6.39 -13.22 10.63
CA ILE A 339 7.07 -13.31 9.34
C ILE A 339 7.30 -14.78 8.98
N LEU A 340 7.82 -15.58 9.92
CA LEU A 340 8.05 -17.02 9.69
C LEU A 340 6.75 -17.78 9.45
N PHE A 341 5.67 -17.43 10.15
CA PHE A 341 4.35 -18.01 9.93
C PHE A 341 3.85 -17.77 8.50
N TYR A 342 3.88 -16.51 8.05
CA TYR A 342 3.50 -16.16 6.68
C TYR A 342 4.43 -16.83 5.65
N PHE A 343 5.74 -16.83 5.90
CA PHE A 343 6.73 -17.45 5.03
C PHE A 343 6.50 -18.94 4.86
N GLY A 344 6.15 -19.64 5.94
CA GLY A 344 5.83 -21.06 5.89
C GLY A 344 4.70 -21.35 4.90
N GLY A 345 3.60 -20.60 4.99
CA GLY A 345 2.47 -20.75 4.06
C GLY A 345 2.83 -20.41 2.62
N ALA A 346 3.53 -19.29 2.40
CA ALA A 346 3.97 -18.90 1.05
C ALA A 346 4.92 -19.93 0.42
N LEU A 347 5.86 -20.48 1.19
CA LEU A 347 6.79 -21.51 0.71
C LEU A 347 6.08 -22.82 0.35
N VAL A 348 5.01 -23.20 1.05
CA VAL A 348 4.19 -24.35 0.67
C VAL A 348 3.55 -24.14 -0.70
N ILE A 349 3.01 -22.94 -0.96
CA ILE A 349 2.38 -22.61 -2.25
C ILE A 349 3.40 -22.60 -3.39
N ILE A 350 4.56 -21.96 -3.17
CA ILE A 350 5.64 -21.92 -4.14
C ILE A 350 6.19 -23.33 -4.39
N GLY A 351 6.35 -24.14 -3.35
CA GLY A 351 6.79 -25.53 -3.46
C GLY A 351 5.82 -26.42 -4.24
N ALA A 352 4.51 -26.26 -4.00
CA ALA A 352 3.48 -26.98 -4.74
C ALA A 352 3.43 -26.62 -6.23
N ASN A 353 3.85 -25.40 -6.59
CA ASN A 353 3.85 -24.90 -7.97
C ASN A 353 5.28 -24.68 -8.53
N ILE A 354 6.29 -25.37 -7.98
CA ILE A 354 7.70 -25.07 -8.23
C ILE A 354 8.09 -25.13 -9.72
N LEU A 355 7.44 -25.99 -10.49
CA LEU A 355 7.66 -26.12 -11.94
C LEU A 355 7.27 -24.86 -12.71
N ASN A 356 6.30 -24.09 -12.21
CA ASN A 356 5.82 -22.85 -12.82
C ASN A 356 6.64 -21.63 -12.38
N LEU A 357 7.62 -21.79 -11.49
CA LEU A 357 8.41 -20.69 -10.95
C LEU A 357 9.18 -19.90 -12.04
N PRO A 358 9.83 -20.54 -13.04
CA PRO A 358 10.48 -19.80 -14.13
C PRO A 358 9.49 -18.99 -14.97
N GLU A 359 8.30 -19.53 -15.22
CA GLU A 359 7.24 -18.84 -15.95
C GLU A 359 6.70 -17.65 -15.17
N ALA A 360 6.48 -17.81 -13.86
CA ALA A 360 6.06 -16.71 -12.99
C ALA A 360 7.04 -15.53 -13.04
N PHE A 361 8.36 -15.80 -12.94
CA PHE A 361 9.37 -14.76 -13.12
C PHE A 361 9.32 -14.15 -14.52
N ALA A 362 9.16 -14.95 -15.57
CA ALA A 362 9.05 -14.43 -16.92
C ALA A 362 7.85 -13.50 -17.08
N VAL A 363 6.69 -13.84 -16.50
CA VAL A 363 5.49 -12.98 -16.50
C VAL A 363 5.75 -11.67 -15.76
N ILE A 364 6.33 -11.73 -14.55
CA ILE A 364 6.64 -10.56 -13.73
C ILE A 364 7.55 -9.58 -14.50
N PHE A 365 8.68 -10.07 -15.02
CA PHE A 365 9.65 -9.22 -15.70
C PHE A 365 9.16 -8.72 -17.06
N LYS A 366 8.45 -9.56 -17.84
CA LYS A 366 7.84 -9.10 -19.10
C LYS A 366 6.81 -8.01 -18.85
N ALA A 367 5.94 -8.17 -17.84
CA ALA A 367 4.93 -7.18 -17.50
C ALA A 367 5.52 -5.88 -16.95
N ALA A 368 6.67 -5.93 -16.28
CA ALA A 368 7.31 -4.75 -15.72
C ALA A 368 7.86 -3.76 -16.77
N PHE A 369 8.23 -4.27 -17.96
CA PHE A 369 8.90 -3.51 -19.01
C PHE A 369 8.16 -3.49 -20.36
N SER A 370 7.02 -4.18 -20.47
CA SER A 370 6.24 -4.22 -21.71
C SER A 370 5.35 -2.99 -21.86
N VAL A 371 5.30 -2.44 -23.08
CA VAL A 371 4.32 -1.42 -23.50
C VAL A 371 3.04 -2.07 -24.02
N LYS A 372 3.09 -3.36 -24.39
CA LYS A 372 1.93 -4.16 -24.84
C LYS A 372 1.26 -4.86 -23.67
N ALA A 373 -0.05 -5.06 -23.75
CA ALA A 373 -0.80 -5.86 -22.79
C ALA A 373 -0.21 -7.28 -22.71
N VAL A 374 0.40 -7.62 -21.57
CA VAL A 374 0.86 -8.99 -21.29
C VAL A 374 -0.36 -9.89 -21.11
N GLY A 375 -0.38 -11.00 -21.85
CA GLY A 375 -1.49 -11.97 -21.83
C GLY A 375 -2.74 -11.54 -22.60
N GLY A 376 -2.67 -10.50 -23.46
CA GLY A 376 -3.77 -10.10 -24.34
C GLY A 376 -5.00 -9.50 -23.66
N GLY A 377 -5.05 -9.46 -22.32
CA GLY A 377 -6.23 -9.04 -21.55
C GLY A 377 -5.99 -7.95 -20.50
N MET A 378 -4.79 -7.38 -20.38
CA MET A 378 -4.59 -6.24 -19.48
C MET A 378 -5.23 -4.97 -20.05
N VAL A 379 -6.37 -4.57 -19.48
CA VAL A 379 -7.10 -3.35 -19.80
C VAL A 379 -6.63 -2.22 -18.86
N GLY A 380 -6.29 -1.05 -19.43
CA GLY A 380 -5.96 0.16 -18.65
C GLY A 380 -4.55 0.23 -18.03
N ALA A 381 -3.79 -0.87 -17.99
CA ALA A 381 -2.42 -0.89 -17.46
C ALA A 381 -1.38 -0.39 -18.48
N SER A 382 -1.05 0.90 -18.41
CA SER A 382 0.10 1.46 -19.14
C SER A 382 1.43 1.21 -18.42
N LEU A 383 2.56 1.19 -19.13
CA LEU A 383 3.89 1.09 -18.51
C LEU A 383 4.09 2.18 -17.44
N ARG A 384 3.60 3.39 -17.68
CA ARG A 384 3.63 4.49 -16.70
C ARG A 384 2.86 4.14 -15.43
N MET A 385 1.71 3.48 -15.54
CA MET A 385 0.90 3.03 -14.40
C MET A 385 1.59 1.91 -13.62
N VAL A 386 2.15 0.91 -14.31
CA VAL A 386 2.93 -0.18 -13.69
C VAL A 386 4.05 0.39 -12.82
N ILE A 387 4.80 1.35 -13.38
CA ILE A 387 5.86 2.07 -12.66
C ILE A 387 5.27 2.85 -11.49
N SER A 388 4.31 3.75 -11.73
CA SER A 388 3.83 4.66 -10.68
C SER A 388 3.20 3.92 -9.49
N VAL A 389 2.41 2.88 -9.75
CA VAL A 389 1.81 2.04 -8.73
C VAL A 389 2.87 1.24 -7.98
N GLY A 390 3.78 0.58 -8.71
CA GLY A 390 4.86 -0.19 -8.10
C GLY A 390 5.74 0.68 -7.21
N VAL A 391 6.09 1.88 -7.64
CA VAL A 391 6.89 2.79 -6.83
C VAL A 391 6.14 3.32 -5.61
N ARG A 392 4.90 3.81 -5.79
CA ARG A 392 4.09 4.32 -4.67
C ARG A 392 3.90 3.25 -3.61
N ARG A 393 3.54 2.03 -4.02
CA ARG A 393 3.35 0.91 -3.09
C ARG A 393 4.66 0.42 -2.48
N GLY A 394 5.75 0.44 -3.22
CA GLY A 394 7.08 0.08 -2.71
C GLY A 394 7.57 1.02 -1.61
N LEU A 395 7.45 2.33 -1.82
CA LEU A 395 7.83 3.36 -0.85
C LEU A 395 6.98 3.30 0.43
N LEU A 396 5.67 3.07 0.28
CA LEU A 396 4.76 2.91 1.42
C LEU A 396 4.97 1.59 2.18
N SER A 397 5.44 0.53 1.52
CA SER A 397 5.69 -0.78 2.15
C SER A 397 6.88 -0.72 3.13
N ASN A 398 8.04 -0.25 2.68
CA ASN A 398 9.24 -0.22 3.53
C ASN A 398 9.50 1.11 4.26
N GLU A 399 8.71 2.14 3.94
CA GLU A 399 8.82 3.49 4.52
C GLU A 399 10.22 4.11 4.37
N SER A 400 10.99 3.73 3.34
CA SER A 400 12.31 4.33 3.09
C SER A 400 12.13 5.74 2.55
N GLY A 401 12.73 6.73 3.20
CA GLY A 401 12.57 8.14 2.84
C GLY A 401 11.39 8.83 3.53
N LEU A 402 10.58 8.11 4.31
CA LEU A 402 9.59 8.72 5.20
C LEU A 402 10.19 9.17 6.53
N GLY A 403 11.32 8.61 6.96
CA GLY A 403 12.00 8.98 8.22
C GLY A 403 11.41 8.39 9.50
N SER A 404 10.23 7.75 9.43
CA SER A 404 9.53 7.11 10.56
C SER A 404 10.40 6.09 11.30
N ALA A 405 11.09 5.21 10.59
CA ALA A 405 11.91 4.17 11.20
C ALA A 405 13.08 4.70 12.04
N ALA A 406 13.60 5.90 11.73
CA ALA A 406 14.62 6.54 12.55
C ALA A 406 14.15 6.79 13.99
N ILE A 407 12.83 6.94 14.20
CA ILE A 407 12.24 7.13 15.53
C ILE A 407 12.46 5.87 16.38
N ALA A 408 12.16 4.67 15.86
CA ALA A 408 12.46 3.41 16.56
C ALA A 408 13.96 3.23 16.77
N GLN A 409 14.78 3.48 15.73
CA GLN A 409 16.23 3.28 15.81
C GLN A 409 16.89 4.20 16.83
N SER A 410 16.35 5.39 17.05
CA SER A 410 16.85 6.31 18.08
C SER A 410 16.77 5.75 19.50
N ALA A 411 15.87 4.80 19.76
CA ALA A 411 15.70 4.14 21.07
C ALA A 411 16.73 3.03 21.33
N SER A 412 17.51 2.63 20.31
CA SER A 412 18.48 1.53 20.37
C SER A 412 19.62 1.77 21.37
N ARG A 413 20.01 0.75 22.14
CA ARG A 413 21.23 0.73 22.98
C ARG A 413 22.45 0.51 22.12
N SER A 414 22.86 1.55 21.41
CA SER A 414 24.10 1.59 20.66
C SER A 414 24.52 3.04 20.46
N SER A 415 25.74 3.34 20.85
CA SER A 415 26.42 4.63 20.71
C SER A 415 26.98 4.85 19.30
N ASP A 416 27.20 3.78 18.53
CA ASP A 416 27.65 3.86 17.14
C ASP A 416 26.46 4.08 16.18
N PRO A 417 26.36 5.25 15.52
CA PRO A 417 25.29 5.51 14.55
C PRO A 417 25.43 4.66 13.29
N SER A 418 26.66 4.32 12.87
CA SER A 418 26.93 3.50 11.67
C SER A 418 26.37 2.10 11.84
N ARG A 419 26.57 1.53 13.04
CA ARG A 419 26.01 0.25 13.43
C ARG A 419 24.49 0.23 13.33
N ASN A 420 23.81 1.26 13.83
CA ASN A 420 22.35 1.34 13.77
C ASN A 420 21.85 1.56 12.34
N GLY A 421 22.56 2.35 11.53
CA GLY A 421 22.25 2.45 10.10
C GLY A 421 22.31 1.10 9.40
N LEU A 422 23.35 0.30 9.67
CA LEU A 422 23.49 -1.05 9.09
C LEU A 422 22.34 -1.97 9.50
N ILE A 423 21.93 -1.93 10.77
CA ILE A 423 20.79 -2.71 11.26
C ILE A 423 19.49 -2.19 10.62
N ALA A 424 19.27 -0.88 10.56
CA ALA A 424 18.07 -0.25 10.01
C ALA A 424 17.80 -0.63 8.55
N MET A 425 18.84 -0.64 7.70
CA MET A 425 18.66 -1.00 6.28
C MET A 425 18.24 -2.45 6.03
N THR A 426 18.48 -3.36 7.01
CA THR A 426 17.96 -4.73 6.90
C THR A 426 16.42 -4.77 6.99
N GLY A 427 15.80 -3.74 7.58
CA GLY A 427 14.34 -3.59 7.61
C GLY A 427 13.75 -3.59 6.20
N THR A 428 14.26 -2.70 5.34
CA THR A 428 13.84 -2.62 3.92
C THR A 428 14.12 -3.91 3.15
N PHE A 429 15.24 -4.58 3.43
CA PHE A 429 15.57 -5.87 2.81
C PHE A 429 14.52 -6.94 3.16
N ILE A 430 14.25 -7.14 4.46
CA ILE A 430 13.29 -8.15 4.93
C ILE A 430 11.89 -7.83 4.39
N ASP A 431 11.46 -6.58 4.50
CA ASP A 431 10.15 -6.10 4.07
C ASP A 431 9.91 -6.28 2.56
N THR A 432 10.75 -5.65 1.74
CA THR A 432 10.45 -5.50 0.31
C THR A 432 11.13 -6.56 -0.55
N LEU A 433 12.33 -7.01 -0.19
CA LEU A 433 13.05 -7.99 -1.02
C LEU A 433 12.74 -9.43 -0.63
N VAL A 434 12.24 -9.66 0.59
CA VAL A 434 11.85 -11.00 1.04
C VAL A 434 10.33 -11.15 1.14
N VAL A 435 9.65 -10.41 2.04
CA VAL A 435 8.20 -10.59 2.27
C VAL A 435 7.40 -10.28 1.00
N ASN A 436 7.61 -9.10 0.39
CA ASN A 436 6.91 -8.73 -0.84
C ASN A 436 7.22 -9.69 -2.02
N THR A 437 8.45 -10.19 -2.15
CA THR A 437 8.78 -11.20 -3.16
C THR A 437 7.96 -12.48 -2.96
N LEU A 438 7.80 -12.96 -1.72
CA LEU A 438 6.98 -14.14 -1.43
C LEU A 438 5.50 -13.89 -1.73
N THR A 439 4.96 -12.73 -1.36
CA THR A 439 3.57 -12.36 -1.70
C THR A 439 3.38 -12.33 -3.21
N THR A 440 4.29 -11.67 -3.92
CA THR A 440 4.27 -11.55 -5.39
C THR A 440 4.29 -12.92 -6.05
N LEU A 441 5.25 -13.77 -5.67
CA LEU A 441 5.39 -15.10 -6.24
C LEU A 441 4.16 -15.95 -5.95
N THR A 442 3.62 -15.89 -4.73
CA THR A 442 2.40 -16.64 -4.36
C THR A 442 1.20 -16.25 -5.24
N ILE A 443 0.99 -14.96 -5.51
CA ILE A 443 -0.12 -14.48 -6.34
C ILE A 443 0.10 -14.79 -7.83
N VAL A 444 1.33 -14.65 -8.33
CA VAL A 444 1.62 -14.85 -9.75
C VAL A 444 1.69 -16.33 -10.12
N ILE A 445 2.34 -17.15 -9.29
CA ILE A 445 2.54 -18.58 -9.57
C ILE A 445 1.25 -19.39 -9.54
N THR A 446 0.24 -18.92 -8.77
CA THR A 446 -1.11 -19.50 -8.72
C THR A 446 -2.03 -18.98 -9.81
N GLY A 447 -1.60 -17.98 -10.59
CA GLY A 447 -2.42 -17.36 -11.63
C GLY A 447 -3.53 -16.43 -11.10
N MET A 448 -3.62 -16.21 -9.78
CA MET A 448 -4.70 -15.39 -9.19
C MET A 448 -4.67 -13.93 -9.65
N TYR A 449 -3.52 -13.43 -10.12
CA TYR A 449 -3.42 -12.10 -10.73
C TYR A 449 -4.37 -11.90 -11.93
N LEU A 450 -4.80 -12.98 -12.60
CA LEU A 450 -5.77 -12.95 -13.70
C LEU A 450 -7.21 -12.67 -13.25
N LYS A 451 -7.50 -12.82 -11.95
CA LYS A 451 -8.82 -12.53 -11.35
C LYS A 451 -8.94 -11.09 -10.85
N THR A 452 -8.07 -10.20 -11.33
CA THR A 452 -8.04 -8.78 -10.92
C THR A 452 -8.71 -7.89 -11.96
N SER A 453 -9.10 -6.68 -11.56
CA SER A 453 -9.81 -5.74 -12.43
C SER A 453 -9.00 -5.33 -13.67
N VAL A 454 -7.66 -5.30 -13.56
CA VAL A 454 -6.77 -5.03 -14.71
C VAL A 454 -6.89 -6.10 -15.80
N PHE A 455 -7.35 -7.31 -15.47
CA PHE A 455 -7.61 -8.37 -16.45
C PHE A 455 -9.09 -8.52 -16.81
N GLY A 456 -9.92 -7.51 -16.50
CA GLY A 456 -11.32 -7.44 -16.93
C GLY A 456 -12.34 -8.15 -16.04
N ALA A 457 -11.93 -8.65 -14.86
CA ALA A 457 -12.86 -9.29 -13.92
C ALA A 457 -13.89 -8.28 -13.35
N SER A 458 -15.18 -8.60 -13.45
CA SER A 458 -16.32 -7.81 -12.91
C SER A 458 -16.17 -7.52 -11.41
N GLU A 459 -15.88 -8.55 -10.63
CA GLU A 459 -15.50 -8.47 -9.20
C GLU A 459 -13.99 -8.72 -9.02
N GLY A 460 -13.18 -7.85 -9.61
CA GLY A 460 -11.72 -7.95 -9.54
C GLY A 460 -11.20 -8.05 -8.10
N LEU A 461 -10.53 -9.17 -7.80
CA LEU A 461 -9.87 -9.38 -6.51
C LEU A 461 -8.75 -8.37 -6.31
N THR A 462 -8.63 -7.86 -5.08
CA THR A 462 -7.58 -6.91 -4.69
C THR A 462 -7.27 -7.07 -3.20
N SER A 463 -6.26 -6.37 -2.71
CA SER A 463 -5.93 -6.31 -1.28
C SER A 463 -5.75 -7.72 -0.66
N THR A 464 -6.06 -7.89 0.63
CA THR A 464 -5.96 -9.17 1.35
C THR A 464 -6.80 -10.29 0.73
N LYS A 465 -7.91 -9.98 0.06
CA LYS A 465 -8.77 -10.98 -0.61
C LYS A 465 -8.05 -11.69 -1.75
N LEU A 466 -7.27 -10.96 -2.56
CA LEU A 466 -6.47 -11.57 -3.63
C LEU A 466 -5.39 -12.50 -3.06
N THR A 467 -4.74 -12.12 -1.96
CA THR A 467 -3.76 -12.99 -1.30
C THR A 467 -4.43 -14.21 -0.68
N ALA A 468 -5.59 -14.06 -0.03
CA ALA A 468 -6.36 -15.17 0.51
C ALA A 468 -6.76 -16.18 -0.57
N ALA A 469 -7.28 -15.70 -1.71
CA ALA A 469 -7.63 -16.55 -2.84
C ALA A 469 -6.43 -17.35 -3.39
N ALA A 470 -5.24 -16.75 -3.44
CA ALA A 470 -4.01 -17.45 -3.84
C ALA A 470 -3.57 -18.52 -2.83
N PHE A 471 -3.87 -18.33 -1.55
CA PHE A 471 -3.62 -19.34 -0.52
C PHE A 471 -4.64 -20.46 -0.58
N ASP A 472 -5.93 -20.13 -0.71
CA ASP A 472 -7.03 -21.10 -0.82
C ASP A 472 -6.93 -21.98 -2.06
N SER A 473 -6.31 -21.49 -3.14
CA SER A 473 -6.15 -22.27 -4.37
C SER A 473 -5.21 -23.47 -4.22
N VAL A 474 -4.43 -23.54 -3.13
CA VAL A 474 -3.42 -24.61 -2.92
C VAL A 474 -3.54 -25.24 -1.54
N ILE A 475 -3.71 -24.43 -0.50
CA ILE A 475 -3.79 -24.89 0.89
C ILE A 475 -5.27 -24.91 1.29
N PRO A 476 -5.83 -26.05 1.70
CA PRO A 476 -7.17 -26.09 2.28
C PRO A 476 -7.27 -25.11 3.45
N PHE A 477 -8.26 -24.21 3.40
CA PHE A 477 -8.43 -23.13 4.40
C PHE A 477 -7.25 -22.15 4.46
N GLY A 478 -6.53 -21.95 3.35
CA GLY A 478 -5.42 -21.00 3.23
C GLY A 478 -5.81 -19.56 3.57
N GLY A 479 -7.07 -19.17 3.35
CA GLY A 479 -7.64 -17.89 3.75
C GLY A 479 -7.53 -17.64 5.27
N TYR A 480 -7.60 -18.69 6.10
CA TYR A 480 -7.40 -18.56 7.56
C TYR A 480 -5.96 -18.23 7.93
N ILE A 481 -4.98 -18.72 7.17
CA ILE A 481 -3.57 -18.33 7.33
C ILE A 481 -3.42 -16.84 7.04
N ILE A 482 -4.10 -16.33 5.99
CA ILE A 482 -4.09 -14.91 5.65
C ILE A 482 -4.84 -14.07 6.68
N ALA A 483 -5.97 -14.53 7.22
CA ALA A 483 -6.67 -13.83 8.30
C ALA A 483 -5.79 -13.68 9.53
N LEU A 484 -5.17 -14.77 10.00
CA LEU A 484 -4.28 -14.73 11.14
C LEU A 484 -3.02 -13.88 10.86
N SER A 485 -2.44 -13.99 9.66
CA SER A 485 -1.30 -13.16 9.26
C SER A 485 -1.67 -11.68 9.26
N SER A 486 -2.83 -11.32 8.70
CA SER A 486 -3.33 -9.95 8.67
C SER A 486 -3.55 -9.38 10.07
N PHE A 487 -4.06 -10.19 11.01
CA PHE A 487 -4.17 -9.81 12.41
C PHE A 487 -2.82 -9.58 13.06
N LEU A 488 -1.87 -10.51 12.92
CA LEU A 488 -0.55 -10.37 13.53
C LEU A 488 0.22 -9.16 12.97
N PHE A 489 0.16 -8.97 11.65
CA PHE A 489 0.83 -7.88 10.95
C PHE A 489 0.18 -6.53 11.30
N GLY A 490 -1.16 -6.45 11.26
CA GLY A 490 -1.87 -5.25 11.68
C GLY A 490 -1.60 -4.91 13.14
N TYR A 491 -1.67 -5.90 14.04
CA TYR A 491 -1.39 -5.72 15.47
C TYR A 491 0.02 -5.20 15.72
N SER A 492 1.06 -5.77 15.07
CA SER A 492 2.43 -5.27 15.21
C SER A 492 2.59 -3.84 14.69
N THR A 493 1.95 -3.52 13.56
CA THR A 493 1.98 -2.16 12.97
C THR A 493 1.44 -1.12 13.94
N LEU A 494 0.33 -1.41 14.62
CA LEU A 494 -0.26 -0.52 15.61
C LEU A 494 0.69 -0.21 16.77
N LEU A 495 1.49 -1.19 17.22
CA LEU A 495 2.48 -0.97 18.29
C LEU A 495 3.59 0.00 17.86
N GLY A 496 4.13 -0.19 16.65
CA GLY A 496 5.21 0.65 16.12
C GLY A 496 4.74 2.07 15.82
N TRP A 497 3.62 2.22 15.11
CA TRP A 497 3.05 3.51 14.72
C TRP A 497 2.56 4.34 15.91
N CYS A 498 2.06 3.69 16.97
CA CYS A 498 1.79 4.39 18.23
C CYS A 498 3.07 5.03 18.78
N TYR A 499 4.19 4.31 18.81
CA TYR A 499 5.44 4.89 19.31
C TYR A 499 5.95 6.03 18.42
N TYR A 500 5.73 5.96 17.10
CA TYR A 500 6.13 7.02 16.17
C TYR A 500 5.36 8.31 16.42
N GLY A 501 4.03 8.23 16.49
CA GLY A 501 3.21 9.41 16.76
C GLY A 501 3.41 9.97 18.16
N GLU A 502 3.69 9.10 19.15
CA GLU A 502 4.05 9.52 20.50
C GLU A 502 5.27 10.44 20.49
N LYS A 503 6.35 10.05 19.79
CA LYS A 503 7.57 10.85 19.72
C LYS A 503 7.39 12.13 18.91
N CYS A 504 6.56 12.09 17.87
CA CYS A 504 6.16 13.28 17.13
C CYS A 504 5.42 14.29 18.04
N LEU A 505 4.41 13.87 18.80
CA LEU A 505 3.71 14.77 19.71
C LEU A 505 4.55 15.18 20.92
N GLU A 506 5.40 14.30 21.42
CA GLU A 506 6.35 14.63 22.50
C GLU A 506 7.28 15.77 22.08
N TYR A 507 7.72 15.81 20.81
CA TYR A 507 8.52 16.91 20.30
C TYR A 507 7.78 18.26 20.35
N ILE A 508 6.47 18.25 20.13
CA ILE A 508 5.63 19.46 20.07
C ILE A 508 5.22 19.92 21.48
N PHE A 509 4.69 19.00 22.29
CA PHE A 509 4.01 19.31 23.55
C PHE A 509 4.75 18.80 24.80
N GLY A 510 5.88 18.11 24.61
CA GLY A 510 6.66 17.50 25.69
C GLY A 510 6.03 16.22 26.26
N VAL A 511 6.71 15.62 27.24
CA VAL A 511 6.39 14.29 27.79
C VAL A 511 4.98 14.14 28.38
N ARG A 512 4.27 15.24 28.69
CA ARG A 512 2.93 15.19 29.29
C ARG A 512 1.86 14.71 28.30
N ILE A 513 2.09 14.86 26.99
CA ILE A 513 1.14 14.45 25.95
C ILE A 513 1.11 12.94 25.73
N ILE A 514 2.14 12.21 26.19
CA ILE A 514 2.34 10.78 25.91
C ILE A 514 1.11 9.95 26.33
N PHE A 515 0.63 10.15 27.56
CA PHE A 515 -0.51 9.37 28.06
C PHE A 515 -1.82 9.72 27.34
N PRO A 516 -2.25 11.00 27.23
CA PRO A 516 -3.42 11.37 26.42
C PRO A 516 -3.37 10.86 24.98
N TYR A 517 -2.19 10.92 24.35
CA TYR A 517 -1.99 10.42 23.00
C TYR A 517 -2.24 8.91 22.89
N ARG A 518 -1.69 8.09 23.80
CA ARG A 518 -1.91 6.64 23.79
C ARG A 518 -3.39 6.29 23.94
N ILE A 519 -4.11 7.01 24.79
CA ILE A 519 -5.57 6.81 24.96
C ILE A 519 -6.33 7.18 23.69
N ALA A 520 -6.04 8.33 23.09
CA ALA A 520 -6.65 8.72 21.82
C ALA A 520 -6.35 7.70 20.72
N PHE A 521 -5.10 7.20 20.65
CA PHE A 521 -4.69 6.20 19.69
C PHE A 521 -5.54 4.94 19.78
N ILE A 522 -5.70 4.35 20.98
CA ILE A 522 -6.49 3.11 21.13
C ILE A 522 -7.97 3.33 20.84
N VAL A 523 -8.56 4.45 21.27
CA VAL A 523 -9.97 4.75 20.97
C VAL A 523 -10.21 4.82 19.46
N LEU A 524 -9.29 5.45 18.71
CA LEU A 524 -9.37 5.50 17.26
C LEU A 524 -9.27 4.11 16.60
N LEU A 525 -8.58 3.14 17.20
CA LEU A 525 -8.57 1.75 16.68
C LEU A 525 -9.95 1.12 16.72
N PHE A 526 -10.67 1.33 17.82
CA PHE A 526 -12.04 0.81 17.94
C PHE A 526 -12.94 1.46 16.91
N ILE A 527 -12.83 2.77 16.71
CA ILE A 527 -13.61 3.51 15.70
C ILE A 527 -13.25 3.00 14.29
N GLY A 528 -11.96 2.88 13.97
CA GLY A 528 -11.48 2.43 12.67
C GLY A 528 -11.96 1.03 12.29
N ALA A 529 -11.99 0.10 13.25
CA ALA A 529 -12.51 -1.25 13.04
C ALA A 529 -14.01 -1.26 12.63
N ASN A 530 -14.79 -0.26 13.05
CA ASN A 530 -16.22 -0.18 12.79
C ASN A 530 -16.59 0.64 11.53
N ILE A 531 -15.67 1.47 11.02
CA ILE A 531 -15.90 2.21 9.76
C ILE A 531 -15.75 1.22 8.60
N GLN A 532 -16.80 1.06 7.79
CA GLN A 532 -16.80 0.15 6.63
C GLN A 532 -17.26 0.87 5.36
N GLY A 533 -17.00 0.25 4.21
CA GLY A 533 -17.37 0.80 2.91
C GLY A 533 -16.33 1.77 2.32
N PRO A 534 -16.68 2.47 1.23
CA PRO A 534 -15.72 3.23 0.42
C PRO A 534 -15.13 4.43 1.18
N HIS A 535 -15.85 4.99 2.14
CA HIS A 535 -15.41 6.16 2.91
C HIS A 535 -14.23 5.88 3.84
N LEU A 536 -13.94 4.61 4.17
CA LEU A 536 -12.69 4.27 4.84
C LEU A 536 -11.46 4.71 4.04
N ASN A 537 -11.56 4.74 2.70
CA ASN A 537 -10.45 5.19 1.86
C ASN A 537 -10.03 6.64 2.18
N ILE A 538 -10.90 7.46 2.79
CA ILE A 538 -10.53 8.77 3.34
C ILE A 538 -9.35 8.64 4.32
N VAL A 539 -9.38 7.65 5.22
CA VAL A 539 -8.30 7.38 6.19
C VAL A 539 -7.01 7.01 5.48
N TRP A 540 -7.09 6.16 4.45
CA TRP A 540 -5.93 5.78 3.65
C TRP A 540 -5.34 6.96 2.89
N TYR A 541 -6.17 7.77 2.23
CA TYR A 541 -5.72 8.94 1.47
C TYR A 541 -5.17 10.04 2.37
N ILE A 542 -5.78 10.29 3.53
CA ILE A 542 -5.23 11.18 4.55
C ILE A 542 -3.83 10.71 4.99
N GLY A 543 -3.69 9.40 5.24
CA GLY A 543 -2.41 8.80 5.59
C GLY A 543 -1.36 8.97 4.48
N ASP A 544 -1.74 8.72 3.23
CA ASP A 544 -0.88 8.90 2.06
C ASP A 544 -0.43 10.36 1.90
N ILE A 545 -1.34 11.33 2.04
CA ILE A 545 -1.02 12.77 1.99
C ILE A 545 -0.01 13.14 3.08
N ALA A 546 -0.28 12.72 4.32
CA ALA A 546 0.56 13.05 5.46
C ALA A 546 1.92 12.33 5.42
N ASN A 547 1.99 11.12 4.86
CA ASN A 547 3.23 10.42 4.52
C ASN A 547 4.06 11.21 3.48
N ALA A 548 3.43 11.71 2.42
CA ALA A 548 4.13 12.52 1.44
C ALA A 548 4.68 13.82 2.06
N PHE A 549 3.91 14.48 2.93
CA PHE A 549 4.37 15.68 3.62
C PHE A 549 5.50 15.42 4.61
N MET A 550 5.49 14.30 5.35
CA MET A 550 6.58 13.99 6.27
C MET A 550 7.87 13.56 5.54
N ALA A 551 7.77 13.01 4.34
CA ALA A 551 8.92 12.64 3.53
C ALA A 551 9.80 13.86 3.19
N PHE A 552 9.18 15.01 2.91
CA PHE A 552 9.89 16.23 2.53
C PHE A 552 10.92 16.72 3.57
N PRO A 553 10.54 17.05 4.83
CA PRO A 553 11.51 17.48 5.84
C PRO A 553 12.52 16.38 6.18
N ASN A 554 12.15 15.10 6.05
CA ASN A 554 13.07 13.98 6.24
C ASN A 554 14.19 13.98 5.19
N ILE A 555 13.81 14.03 3.92
CA ILE A 555 14.69 14.07 2.75
C ILE A 555 15.70 15.22 2.79
N VAL A 556 15.22 16.40 3.20
CA VAL A 556 16.03 17.63 3.23
C VAL A 556 17.07 17.60 4.35
N SER A 557 16.76 16.91 5.44
CA SER A 557 17.60 16.84 6.64
C SER A 557 18.68 15.79 6.52
#